data_AF-A0A1W9LG04-F1
#
_entry.id   AF-A0A1W9LG04-F1
#
_cell.length_a   1.000
_cell.length_b   1.000
_cell.length_c   1.000
_cell.angle_alpha   90.00
_cell.angle_beta   90.00
_cell.angle_gamma   90.00
#
_symmetry.space_group_name_H-M   'P 1'
#
loop_
_entity.id
_entity.type
_entity.pdbx_description
1 polymer ?
#
loop_
_entity_poly.entity_id
_entity_poly.type
_entity_poly.pdbx_seq_one_letter_code
_entity_poly.pdbx_strand_id
1 'polypeptide(L)'
;MSESTALKSSEIVLASGSPRRRELLVRAGLTFRVVVPGIDETPRPGELPAAFARRAALDKAKSVADRIGAPRRARAVIGCDTIVVVGRRILGKPRDAADARRMLRALSGRTHQVMSGIAVVADAPDRPRRCRARTISTDVVFRRLGAAEIEAYIAGGDPMDKAGAYGIQEGAAHMIRGIRGSYTNVVGLPMAELLALLARPKAATNRSPTGRSVRAEIAANSGPTGLVPVGSKNGVRSAESARPATTRARKPCRSPT
;
A
#
# COMPACT_ATOMS: atom_id res chain seq x y z
N MET A 1 -1.14 -22.05 -15.20
CA MET A 1 -0.80 -22.27 -13.78
C MET A 1 0.73 -22.36 -13.54
N SER A 2 1.56 -21.43 -14.04
CA SER A 2 3.04 -21.55 -13.93
C SER A 2 3.76 -20.31 -13.40
N GLU A 3 3.06 -19.30 -12.86
CA GLU A 3 3.71 -18.08 -12.34
C GLU A 3 4.14 -18.20 -10.87
N SER A 4 3.66 -19.22 -10.14
CA SER A 4 3.89 -19.38 -8.69
C SER A 4 5.24 -20.03 -8.32
N THR A 5 6.00 -20.58 -9.28
CA THR A 5 7.21 -21.38 -8.99
C THR A 5 8.49 -20.55 -8.84
N ALA A 6 8.56 -19.32 -9.34
CA ALA A 6 9.83 -18.55 -9.36
C ALA A 6 10.20 -17.89 -8.00
N LEU A 7 9.22 -17.59 -7.14
CA LEU A 7 9.46 -17.12 -5.77
C LEU A 7 9.80 -18.28 -4.81
N LYS A 8 9.48 -19.53 -5.17
CA LYS A 8 9.69 -20.70 -4.29
C LYS A 8 11.17 -21.05 -4.05
N SER A 9 12.11 -20.53 -4.85
CA SER A 9 13.54 -20.86 -4.76
C SER A 9 14.44 -19.71 -4.29
N SER A 10 13.90 -18.52 -4.03
CA SER A 10 14.68 -17.36 -3.58
C SER A 10 14.40 -17.05 -2.11
N GLU A 11 15.45 -16.83 -1.33
CA GLU A 11 15.31 -16.41 0.07
C GLU A 11 14.82 -14.96 0.16
N ILE A 12 13.82 -14.70 1.00
CA ILE A 12 13.35 -13.34 1.27
C ILE A 12 13.78 -12.93 2.67
N VAL A 13 14.33 -11.73 2.77
CA VAL A 13 14.69 -11.10 4.05
C VAL A 13 13.96 -9.76 4.16
N LEU A 14 13.21 -9.55 5.24
CA LEU A 14 12.62 -8.27 5.59
C LEU A 14 13.61 -7.47 6.46
N ALA A 15 14.12 -6.37 5.93
CA ALA A 15 14.98 -5.41 6.62
C ALA A 15 14.14 -4.41 7.44
N SER A 16 13.31 -4.90 8.37
CA SER A 16 12.44 -4.04 9.19
C SER A 16 12.01 -4.71 10.49
N GLY A 17 11.99 -3.95 11.59
CA GLY A 17 11.39 -4.38 12.85
C GLY A 17 9.88 -4.13 12.98
N SER A 18 9.19 -3.65 11.93
CA SER A 18 7.77 -3.29 12.02
C SER A 18 6.86 -4.53 12.02
N PRO A 19 6.01 -4.71 13.06
CA PRO A 19 5.04 -5.83 13.10
C PRO A 19 4.03 -5.79 11.95
N ARG A 20 3.54 -4.59 11.59
CA ARG A 20 2.56 -4.38 10.50
C ARG A 20 3.08 -4.85 9.14
N ARG A 21 4.36 -4.57 8.84
CA ARG A 21 5.00 -5.00 7.59
C ARG A 21 5.17 -6.51 7.51
N ARG A 22 5.56 -7.13 8.64
CA ARG A 22 5.63 -8.59 8.76
C ARG A 22 4.25 -9.20 8.49
N GLU A 23 3.21 -8.66 9.11
CA GLU A 23 1.84 -9.17 8.94
C GLU A 23 1.35 -9.08 7.50
N LEU A 24 1.60 -7.96 6.80
CA LEU A 24 1.25 -7.80 5.39
C LEU A 24 1.93 -8.83 4.48
N LEU A 25 3.23 -9.11 4.70
CA LEU A 25 3.94 -10.14 3.93
C LEU A 25 3.42 -11.55 4.22
N VAL A 26 3.11 -11.87 5.48
CA VAL A 26 2.51 -13.16 5.88
C VAL A 26 1.15 -13.35 5.21
N ARG A 27 0.29 -12.33 5.23
CA ARG A 27 -1.04 -12.36 4.57
C ARG A 27 -0.93 -12.55 3.05
N ALA A 28 0.17 -12.13 2.43
CA ALA A 28 0.46 -12.38 1.03
C ALA A 28 1.06 -13.78 0.75
N GLY A 29 1.19 -14.64 1.77
CA GLY A 29 1.71 -16.00 1.61
C GLY A 29 3.22 -16.08 1.42
N LEU A 30 3.98 -15.03 1.79
CA LEU A 30 5.43 -15.01 1.65
C LEU A 30 6.12 -15.61 2.88
N THR A 31 7.10 -16.47 2.64
CA THR A 31 8.04 -16.95 3.66
C THR A 31 9.29 -16.06 3.65
N PHE A 32 9.67 -15.51 4.80
CA PHE A 32 10.81 -14.60 4.92
C PHE A 32 11.44 -14.65 6.31
N ARG A 33 12.70 -14.25 6.40
CA ARG A 33 13.39 -13.96 7.67
C ARG A 33 13.33 -12.47 7.97
N VAL A 34 13.24 -12.09 9.24
CA VAL A 34 13.34 -10.69 9.68
C VAL A 34 14.75 -10.39 10.15
N VAL A 35 15.31 -9.27 9.69
CA VAL A 35 16.61 -8.76 10.15
C VAL A 35 16.48 -7.25 10.34
N VAL A 36 16.54 -6.77 11.58
CA VAL A 36 16.34 -5.33 11.87
C VAL A 36 17.59 -4.54 11.48
N PRO A 37 17.47 -3.51 10.61
CA PRO A 37 18.60 -2.66 10.23
C PRO A 37 19.03 -1.80 11.43
N GLY A 38 20.34 -1.62 11.60
CA GLY A 38 20.91 -0.74 12.65
C GLY A 38 21.57 0.47 12.02
N ILE A 39 20.79 1.34 11.36
CA ILE A 39 21.30 2.52 10.66
C ILE A 39 20.62 3.79 11.15
N ASP A 40 21.30 4.92 10.96
CA ASP A 40 20.70 6.25 11.14
C ASP A 40 19.66 6.53 10.04
N GLU A 41 18.47 6.90 10.47
CA GLU A 41 17.32 7.18 9.62
C GLU A 41 17.05 8.70 9.54
N THR A 42 18.02 9.54 9.89
CA THR A 42 17.83 10.98 9.88
C THR A 42 17.75 11.52 8.43
N PRO A 43 16.76 12.38 8.11
CA PRO A 43 16.72 13.10 6.83
C PRO A 43 17.93 14.01 6.66
N ARG A 44 18.48 14.06 5.45
CA ARG A 44 19.60 14.98 5.14
C ARG A 44 19.10 16.42 5.02
N PRO A 45 19.95 17.44 5.27
CA PRO A 45 19.59 18.83 5.02
C PRO A 45 19.06 19.04 3.60
N GLY A 46 17.88 19.66 3.46
CA GLY A 46 17.24 19.94 2.17
C GLY A 46 16.64 18.72 1.45
N GLU A 47 16.67 17.53 2.04
CA GLU A 47 16.16 16.33 1.41
C GLU A 47 14.63 16.34 1.30
N LEU A 48 14.11 16.16 0.09
CA LEU A 48 12.67 16.07 -0.14
C LEU A 48 12.10 14.80 0.49
N PRO A 49 10.87 14.82 1.06
CA PRO A 49 10.28 13.67 1.74
C PRO A 49 10.27 12.38 0.92
N ALA A 50 9.91 12.47 -0.36
CA ALA A 50 9.89 11.33 -1.26
C ALA A 50 11.29 10.75 -1.54
N ALA A 51 12.31 11.60 -1.58
CA ALA A 51 13.70 11.20 -1.75
C ALA A 51 14.23 10.55 -0.46
N PHE A 52 13.92 11.15 0.70
CA PHE A 52 14.25 10.61 2.01
C PHE A 52 13.69 9.20 2.21
N ALA A 53 12.38 9.01 2.02
CA ALA A 53 11.76 7.70 2.21
C ALA A 53 12.39 6.63 1.30
N ARG A 54 12.65 6.97 0.03
CA ARG A 54 13.31 6.06 -0.93
C ARG A 54 14.73 5.70 -0.50
N ARG A 55 15.51 6.71 -0.11
CA ARG A 55 16.90 6.53 0.35
C ARG A 55 16.93 5.68 1.61
N ALA A 56 16.15 6.04 2.63
CA ALA A 56 16.08 5.30 3.89
C ALA A 56 15.70 3.83 3.66
N ALA A 57 14.72 3.55 2.80
CA ALA A 57 14.36 2.18 2.44
C ALA A 57 15.53 1.43 1.78
N LEU A 58 16.26 2.07 0.86
CA LEU A 58 17.41 1.47 0.18
C LEU A 58 18.59 1.25 1.13
N ASP A 59 18.90 2.22 1.99
CA ASP A 59 19.98 2.14 2.98
C ASP A 59 19.71 0.98 3.96
N LYS A 60 18.45 0.81 4.42
CA LYS A 60 18.04 -0.34 5.25
C LYS A 60 18.28 -1.68 4.55
N ALA A 61 17.85 -1.79 3.30
CA ALA A 61 18.01 -3.01 2.52
C ALA A 61 19.48 -3.36 2.28
N LYS A 62 20.30 -2.36 1.90
CA LYS A 62 21.74 -2.52 1.66
C LYS A 62 22.48 -2.90 2.94
N SER A 63 22.26 -2.17 4.03
CA SER A 63 22.89 -2.46 5.33
C SER A 63 22.64 -3.90 5.77
N VAL A 64 21.39 -4.37 5.66
CA VAL A 64 21.07 -5.77 5.97
C VAL A 64 21.77 -6.71 5.00
N ALA A 65 21.69 -6.47 3.69
CA ALA A 65 22.31 -7.32 2.67
C ALA A 65 23.82 -7.46 2.84
N ASP A 66 24.50 -6.38 3.23
CA ASP A 66 25.94 -6.35 3.53
C ASP A 66 26.25 -7.14 4.80
N ARG A 67 25.49 -6.92 5.88
CA ARG A 67 25.69 -7.60 7.16
C ARG A 67 25.50 -9.12 7.10
N ILE A 68 24.59 -9.60 6.25
CA ILE A 68 24.32 -11.05 6.12
C ILE A 68 25.16 -11.74 5.05
N GLY A 69 26.10 -11.02 4.40
CA GLY A 69 27.07 -11.57 3.46
C GLY A 69 26.49 -12.13 2.15
N ALA A 70 27.37 -12.68 1.30
CA ALA A 70 26.97 -13.28 0.02
C ALA A 70 26.05 -14.50 0.22
N PRO A 71 24.92 -14.60 -0.51
CA PRO A 71 24.00 -15.70 -0.30
C PRO A 71 24.43 -16.95 -1.08
N ARG A 72 24.11 -18.14 -0.56
CA ARG A 72 24.32 -19.43 -1.27
C ARG A 72 23.31 -19.68 -2.40
N ARG A 73 22.20 -18.93 -2.41
CA ARG A 73 21.11 -18.99 -3.41
C ARG A 73 20.63 -17.58 -3.71
N ALA A 74 19.80 -17.41 -4.73
CA ALA A 74 19.19 -16.10 -4.98
C ALA A 74 18.44 -15.60 -3.72
N ARG A 75 18.65 -14.33 -3.37
CA ARG A 75 18.09 -13.68 -2.19
C ARG A 75 17.58 -12.28 -2.53
N ALA A 76 16.43 -11.91 -1.96
CA ALA A 76 15.88 -10.57 -2.01
C ALA A 76 15.80 -9.99 -0.59
N VAL A 77 16.49 -8.89 -0.34
CA VAL A 77 16.39 -8.11 0.90
C VAL A 77 15.46 -6.92 0.66
N ILE A 78 14.35 -6.89 1.40
CA ILE A 78 13.29 -5.89 1.30
C ILE A 78 13.51 -4.82 2.35
N GLY A 79 13.75 -3.59 1.93
CA GLY A 79 13.74 -2.41 2.79
C GLY A 79 12.47 -1.61 2.60
N CYS A 80 12.00 -0.99 3.68
CA CYS A 80 10.86 -0.08 3.64
C CYS A 80 11.04 1.04 4.68
N ASP A 81 10.66 2.25 4.30
CA ASP A 81 10.57 3.40 5.18
C ASP A 81 9.26 4.12 4.94
N THR A 82 8.57 4.57 5.99
CA THR A 82 7.23 5.16 5.89
C THR A 82 7.17 6.43 6.71
N ILE A 83 6.76 7.51 6.07
CA ILE A 83 6.62 8.83 6.68
C ILE A 83 5.25 9.41 6.42
N VAL A 84 4.80 10.29 7.31
CA VAL A 84 3.63 11.13 7.08
C VAL A 84 4.10 12.54 6.72
N VAL A 85 3.49 13.15 5.71
CA VAL A 85 3.83 14.48 5.23
C VAL A 85 2.58 15.35 5.20
N VAL A 86 2.62 16.51 5.85
CA VAL A 86 1.57 17.53 5.76
C VAL A 86 2.18 18.84 5.26
N GLY A 87 1.70 19.33 4.11
CA GLY A 87 2.38 20.39 3.37
C GLY A 87 3.81 19.95 2.99
N ARG A 88 4.82 20.62 3.54
CA ARG A 88 6.24 20.29 3.34
C ARG A 88 6.90 19.60 4.54
N ARG A 89 6.16 19.35 5.61
CA ARG A 89 6.69 18.88 6.89
C ARG A 89 6.55 17.37 7.01
N ILE A 90 7.67 16.70 7.30
CA ILE A 90 7.71 15.29 7.69
C ILE A 90 7.27 15.17 9.16
N LEU A 91 6.32 14.29 9.43
CA LEU A 91 5.91 13.86 10.75
C LEU A 91 6.42 12.44 10.96
N GLY A 92 7.50 12.32 11.74
CA GLY A 92 8.01 11.04 12.21
C GLY A 92 7.15 10.44 13.32
N LYS A 93 7.76 9.59 14.14
CA LYS A 93 7.14 9.12 15.38
C LYS A 93 7.10 10.26 16.41
N PRO A 94 6.02 10.39 17.21
CA PRO A 94 5.98 11.39 18.26
C PRO A 94 6.99 11.06 19.35
N ARG A 95 7.62 12.10 19.91
CA ARG A 95 8.55 11.98 21.04
C ARG A 95 7.84 11.75 22.37
N ASP A 96 6.69 12.38 22.53
CA ASP A 96 5.85 12.35 23.73
C ASP A 96 4.38 12.64 23.35
N ALA A 97 3.50 12.64 24.36
CA ALA A 97 2.08 12.91 24.18
C ALA A 97 1.80 14.32 23.64
N ALA A 98 2.59 15.34 24.01
CA ALA A 98 2.41 16.70 23.50
C ALA A 98 2.78 16.79 22.01
N ASP A 99 3.83 16.06 21.60
CA ASP A 99 4.26 15.91 20.22
C ASP A 99 3.16 15.22 19.38
N ALA A 100 2.57 14.13 19.90
CA ALA A 100 1.44 13.43 19.29
C ALA A 100 0.22 14.35 19.12
N ARG A 101 -0.16 15.09 20.18
CA ARG A 101 -1.24 16.08 20.15
C ARG A 101 -1.01 17.14 19.07
N ARG A 102 0.21 17.68 18.97
CA ARG A 102 0.57 18.66 17.94
C ARG A 102 0.44 18.05 16.54
N MET A 103 0.90 16.81 16.33
CA MET A 103 0.76 16.12 15.05
C MET A 103 -0.71 15.93 14.67
N LEU A 104 -1.53 15.37 15.56
CA LEU A 104 -2.95 15.12 15.30
C LEU A 104 -3.73 16.41 15.02
N ARG A 105 -3.45 17.50 15.74
CA ARG A 105 -4.02 18.83 15.45
C ARG A 105 -3.61 19.35 14.08
N ALA A 106 -2.36 19.10 13.65
CA ALA A 106 -1.87 19.54 12.35
C ALA A 106 -2.50 18.76 11.18
N LEU A 107 -2.94 17.52 11.41
CA LEU A 107 -3.61 16.65 10.43
C LEU A 107 -5.13 16.82 10.42
N SER A 108 -5.74 17.20 11.55
CA SER A 108 -7.18 17.38 11.71
C SER A 108 -7.82 18.22 10.60
N GLY A 109 -8.84 17.67 9.95
CA GLY A 109 -9.59 18.33 8.87
C GLY A 109 -8.81 18.55 7.56
N ARG A 110 -7.64 17.93 7.39
CA ARG A 110 -6.77 18.13 6.22
C ARG A 110 -6.53 16.83 5.47
N THR A 111 -6.06 16.98 4.24
CA THR A 111 -5.41 15.89 3.50
C THR A 111 -3.91 15.94 3.78
N HIS A 112 -3.34 14.77 4.06
CA HIS A 112 -1.90 14.56 4.19
C HIS A 112 -1.48 13.33 3.41
N GLN A 113 -0.17 13.16 3.25
CA GLN A 113 0.40 12.09 2.45
C GLN A 113 1.12 11.09 3.32
N VAL A 114 0.77 9.81 3.19
CA VAL A 114 1.62 8.72 3.65
C VAL A 114 2.53 8.32 2.51
N MET A 115 3.83 8.58 2.66
CA MET A 115 4.84 8.21 1.69
C MET A 115 5.63 7.02 2.21
N SER A 116 5.70 5.94 1.44
CA SER A 116 6.64 4.87 1.70
C SER A 116 7.67 4.74 0.59
N GLY A 117 8.94 4.68 0.98
CA GLY A 117 9.98 4.12 0.14
C GLY A 117 9.98 2.61 0.29
N ILE A 118 10.07 1.90 -0.83
CA ILE A 118 10.36 0.47 -0.87
C ILE A 118 11.63 0.23 -1.65
N ALA A 119 12.42 -0.74 -1.21
CA ALA A 119 13.63 -1.15 -1.89
C ALA A 119 13.77 -2.66 -1.88
N VAL A 120 14.32 -3.21 -2.96
CA VAL A 120 14.73 -4.61 -3.09
C VAL A 120 16.19 -4.63 -3.50
N VAL A 121 17.01 -5.24 -2.65
CA VAL A 121 18.39 -5.62 -2.98
C VAL A 121 18.38 -7.11 -3.32
N ALA A 122 18.63 -7.42 -4.58
CA ALA A 122 18.69 -8.78 -5.09
C ALA A 122 20.14 -9.21 -5.25
N ASP A 123 20.53 -10.25 -4.50
CA ASP A 123 21.82 -10.90 -4.56
C ASP A 123 21.64 -12.32 -5.10
N ALA A 124 22.57 -12.80 -5.92
CA ALA A 124 22.62 -14.19 -6.35
C ALA A 124 24.08 -14.61 -6.53
N PRO A 125 24.41 -15.91 -6.37
CA PRO A 125 25.71 -16.43 -6.75
C PRO A 125 26.04 -16.03 -8.20
N ASP A 126 27.28 -15.61 -8.41
CA ASP A 126 27.86 -15.32 -9.73
C ASP A 126 27.11 -14.25 -10.54
N ARG A 127 26.37 -13.36 -9.86
CA ARG A 127 25.69 -12.23 -10.49
C ARG A 127 25.94 -10.93 -9.72
N PRO A 128 26.08 -9.80 -10.42
CA PRO A 128 26.18 -8.51 -9.76
C PRO A 128 24.89 -8.22 -9.00
N ARG A 129 25.04 -7.64 -7.80
CA ARG A 129 23.93 -7.14 -6.99
C ARG A 129 23.05 -6.19 -7.80
N ARG A 130 21.74 -6.33 -7.66
CA ARG A 130 20.76 -5.41 -8.26
C ARG A 130 19.98 -4.70 -7.17
N CYS A 131 19.93 -3.38 -7.26
CA CYS A 131 19.14 -2.54 -6.35
C CYS A 131 17.99 -1.92 -7.13
N ARG A 132 16.76 -2.03 -6.60
CA ARG A 132 15.59 -1.34 -7.11
C ARG A 132 14.91 -0.62 -5.96
N ALA A 133 14.47 0.62 -6.16
CA ALA A 133 13.74 1.36 -5.15
C ALA A 133 12.67 2.26 -5.77
N ARG A 134 11.55 2.45 -5.08
CA ARG A 134 10.43 3.31 -5.50
C ARG A 134 9.84 4.04 -4.30
N THR A 135 9.24 5.19 -4.54
CA THR A 135 8.41 5.90 -3.57
C THR A 135 6.96 5.78 -3.97
N ILE A 136 6.09 5.44 -3.02
CA ILE A 136 4.64 5.39 -3.19
C ILE A 136 4.05 6.44 -2.23
N SER A 137 3.09 7.22 -2.72
CA SER A 137 2.37 8.23 -1.93
C SER A 137 0.89 7.90 -1.94
N THR A 138 0.26 7.95 -0.77
CA THR A 138 -1.19 7.79 -0.62
C THR A 138 -1.73 9.02 0.12
N ASP A 139 -2.76 9.66 -0.44
CA ASP A 139 -3.46 10.73 0.25
C ASP A 139 -4.42 10.13 1.28
N VAL A 140 -4.37 10.65 2.50
CA VAL A 140 -5.28 10.32 3.61
C VAL A 140 -5.98 11.59 4.04
N VAL A 141 -7.30 11.53 4.13
CA VAL A 141 -8.14 12.67 4.46
C VAL A 141 -8.71 12.48 5.85
N PHE A 142 -8.31 13.32 6.80
CA PHE A 142 -8.90 13.32 8.13
C PHE A 142 -10.18 14.15 8.15
N ARG A 143 -11.16 13.72 8.95
CA ARG A 143 -12.23 14.62 9.37
C ARG A 143 -11.69 15.62 10.38
N ARG A 144 -12.49 16.63 10.72
CA ARG A 144 -12.15 17.53 11.84
C ARG A 144 -12.26 16.75 13.15
N LEU A 145 -11.19 16.78 13.93
CA LEU A 145 -11.08 16.13 15.23
C LEU A 145 -11.28 17.16 16.35
N GLY A 146 -12.03 16.77 17.38
CA GLY A 146 -12.20 17.56 18.60
C GLY A 146 -10.99 17.46 19.53
N ALA A 147 -10.81 18.44 20.43
CA ALA A 147 -9.70 18.39 21.39
C ALA A 147 -9.80 17.16 22.32
N ALA A 148 -10.97 16.91 22.90
CA ALA A 148 -11.21 15.76 23.79
C ALA A 148 -10.99 14.41 23.08
N GLU A 149 -11.34 14.34 21.80
CA GLU A 149 -11.13 13.15 20.97
C GLU A 149 -9.64 12.85 20.76
N ILE A 150 -8.84 13.89 20.50
CA ILE A 150 -7.38 13.76 20.36
C ILE A 150 -6.77 13.25 21.67
N GLU A 151 -7.18 13.81 22.82
CA GLU A 151 -6.67 13.35 24.12
C GLU A 151 -7.06 11.90 24.41
N ALA A 152 -8.31 11.51 24.16
CA ALA A 152 -8.77 10.15 24.36
C ALA A 152 -7.98 9.14 23.51
N TYR A 153 -7.69 9.49 22.25
CA TYR A 153 -6.87 8.65 21.38
C TYR A 153 -5.42 8.52 21.88
N ILE A 154 -4.81 9.60 22.35
CA ILE A 154 -3.45 9.58 22.90
C ILE A 154 -3.38 8.74 24.18
N ALA A 155 -4.38 8.87 25.06
CA ALA A 155 -4.47 8.11 26.30
C ALA A 155 -4.53 6.59 26.08
N GLY A 156 -5.01 6.15 24.90
CA GLY A 156 -5.00 4.75 24.50
C GLY A 156 -3.62 4.16 24.22
N GLY A 157 -2.55 4.97 24.16
CA GLY A 157 -1.18 4.50 23.91
C GLY A 157 -0.86 4.14 22.45
N ASP A 158 -1.87 4.11 21.59
CA ASP A 158 -1.79 3.82 20.16
C ASP A 158 -0.83 4.68 19.31
N PRO A 159 -0.56 5.96 19.58
CA PRO A 159 0.14 6.80 18.60
C PRO A 159 1.67 6.66 18.57
N MET A 160 2.29 6.12 19.62
CA MET A 160 3.72 6.39 19.90
C MET A 160 4.71 5.70 18.94
N ASP A 161 4.35 4.54 18.38
CA ASP A 161 5.21 3.79 17.46
C ASP A 161 4.97 4.13 15.98
N LYS A 162 4.15 5.15 15.67
CA LYS A 162 3.58 5.39 14.34
C LYS A 162 3.95 6.76 13.79
N ALA A 163 4.32 6.80 12.51
CA ALA A 163 4.57 8.06 11.81
C ALA A 163 3.28 8.90 11.77
N GLY A 164 3.39 10.19 12.07
CA GLY A 164 2.22 11.08 12.16
C GLY A 164 1.31 10.82 13.35
N ALA A 165 1.74 9.99 14.31
CA ALA A 165 1.01 9.69 15.54
C ALA A 165 -0.38 9.07 15.33
N TYR A 166 -0.58 8.28 14.28
CA TYR A 166 -1.84 7.54 14.09
C TYR A 166 -1.64 6.19 13.38
N GLY A 167 -2.59 5.27 13.60
CA GLY A 167 -2.61 3.94 12.98
C GLY A 167 -3.98 3.60 12.41
N ILE A 168 -4.04 3.33 11.10
CA ILE A 168 -5.29 3.06 10.40
C ILE A 168 -5.95 1.72 10.79
N GLN A 169 -5.15 0.75 11.23
CA GLN A 169 -5.66 -0.57 11.63
C GLN A 169 -6.17 -0.56 13.08
N GLU A 170 -5.87 0.51 13.81
CA GLU A 170 -6.10 0.66 15.24
C GLU A 170 -7.11 1.79 15.49
N GLY A 171 -7.03 2.44 16.65
CA GLY A 171 -8.03 3.42 17.09
C GLY A 171 -8.23 4.62 16.15
N ALA A 172 -7.37 4.88 15.15
CA ALA A 172 -7.52 6.06 14.28
C ALA A 172 -8.44 5.87 13.07
N ALA A 173 -8.98 4.67 12.82
CA ALA A 173 -9.85 4.42 11.67
C ALA A 173 -11.03 5.41 11.58
N HIS A 174 -11.65 5.73 12.72
CA HIS A 174 -12.76 6.68 12.83
C HIS A 174 -12.38 8.16 12.57
N MET A 175 -11.08 8.48 12.45
CA MET A 175 -10.58 9.81 12.10
C MET A 175 -10.49 10.01 10.58
N ILE A 176 -10.48 8.91 9.81
CA ILE A 176 -10.22 8.93 8.37
C ILE A 176 -11.54 8.99 7.60
N ARG A 177 -11.71 10.06 6.82
CA ARG A 177 -12.85 10.25 5.91
C ARG A 177 -12.65 9.57 4.57
N GLY A 178 -11.40 9.44 4.10
CA GLY A 178 -11.12 8.86 2.81
C GLY A 178 -9.64 8.63 2.56
N ILE A 179 -9.36 7.72 1.63
CA ILE A 179 -8.01 7.35 1.20
C ILE A 179 -7.99 7.34 -0.33
N ARG A 180 -6.99 7.98 -0.92
CA ARG A 180 -6.76 7.95 -2.36
C ARG A 180 -5.36 7.44 -2.65
N GLY A 181 -5.28 6.18 -3.08
CA GLY A 181 -4.03 5.45 -3.30
C GLY A 181 -4.04 4.09 -2.62
N SER A 182 -2.86 3.57 -2.29
CA SER A 182 -2.70 2.24 -1.72
C SER A 182 -3.02 2.22 -0.22
N TYR A 183 -4.01 1.42 0.19
CA TYR A 183 -4.31 1.18 1.61
C TYR A 183 -3.13 0.51 2.34
N THR A 184 -2.50 -0.50 1.71
CA THR A 184 -1.34 -1.19 2.30
C THR A 184 -0.14 -0.26 2.49
N ASN A 185 0.01 0.77 1.66
CA ASN A 185 0.98 1.84 1.87
C ASN A 185 0.70 2.63 3.17
N VAL A 186 -0.58 2.94 3.46
CA VAL A 186 -0.98 3.62 4.70
C VAL A 186 -0.69 2.75 5.93
N VAL A 187 -0.89 1.43 5.81
CA VAL A 187 -0.52 0.47 6.85
C VAL A 187 1.00 0.42 7.08
N GLY A 188 1.79 0.64 6.03
CA GLY A 188 3.24 0.79 6.10
C GLY A 188 4.04 -0.08 5.14
N LEU A 189 3.40 -0.77 4.18
CA LEU A 189 4.09 -1.50 3.10
C LEU A 189 3.22 -1.50 1.82
N PRO A 190 3.60 -0.77 0.76
CA PRO A 190 2.85 -0.77 -0.51
C PRO A 190 3.01 -2.12 -1.22
N MET A 191 2.07 -3.04 -0.97
CA MET A 191 2.20 -4.46 -1.32
C MET A 191 2.17 -4.71 -2.83
N ALA A 192 1.30 -4.02 -3.57
CA ALA A 192 1.20 -4.19 -5.02
C ALA A 192 2.53 -3.82 -5.70
N GLU A 193 3.10 -2.69 -5.32
CA GLU A 193 4.35 -2.17 -5.86
C GLU A 193 5.56 -3.00 -5.41
N LEU A 194 5.54 -3.49 -4.17
CA LEU A 194 6.59 -4.39 -3.67
C LEU A 194 6.59 -5.73 -4.41
N LEU A 195 5.42 -6.36 -4.59
CA LEU A 195 5.32 -7.62 -5.32
C LEU A 195 5.76 -7.45 -6.79
N ALA A 196 5.42 -6.31 -7.41
CA ALA A 196 5.92 -5.98 -8.74
C ALA A 196 7.45 -5.78 -8.78
N LEU A 197 8.06 -5.22 -7.71
CA LEU A 197 9.52 -5.11 -7.61
C LEU A 197 10.22 -6.46 -7.43
N LEU A 198 9.57 -7.38 -6.69
CA LEU A 198 10.06 -8.74 -6.45
C LEU A 198 9.90 -9.65 -7.69
N ALA A 199 8.92 -9.37 -8.54
CA ALA A 199 8.73 -10.10 -9.78
C ALA A 199 9.98 -10.00 -10.67
N ARG A 200 10.52 -11.15 -11.08
CA ARG A 200 11.59 -11.18 -12.08
C ARG A 200 11.04 -10.65 -13.40
N PRO A 201 11.80 -9.83 -14.15
CA PRO A 201 11.44 -9.54 -15.54
C PRO A 201 11.24 -10.86 -16.27
N LYS A 202 10.12 -11.03 -16.97
CA LYS A 202 9.99 -12.12 -17.94
C LYS A 202 11.17 -11.97 -18.89
N ALA A 203 11.95 -13.03 -19.08
CA ALA A 203 12.91 -13.06 -20.17
C ALA A 203 12.11 -12.72 -21.42
N ALA A 204 12.52 -11.68 -22.16
CA ALA A 204 11.89 -11.36 -23.42
C ALA A 204 11.95 -12.62 -24.27
N THR A 205 10.82 -13.32 -24.40
CA THR A 205 10.71 -14.41 -25.36
C THR A 205 10.80 -13.72 -26.71
N ASN A 206 12.01 -13.74 -27.28
CA ASN A 206 12.26 -13.32 -28.64
C ASN A 206 11.53 -14.32 -29.54
N ARG A 207 10.21 -14.15 -29.70
CA ARG A 207 9.49 -14.77 -30.80
C ARG A 207 9.84 -13.91 -32.00
N SER A 208 10.88 -14.34 -32.72
CA SER A 208 11.09 -13.92 -34.09
C SER A 208 9.80 -14.21 -34.87
N PRO A 209 9.29 -13.26 -35.67
CA PRO A 209 8.25 -13.55 -36.63
C PRO A 209 8.93 -14.22 -37.82
N THR A 210 9.25 -15.51 -37.72
CA THR A 210 9.60 -16.29 -38.91
C THR A 210 8.31 -16.54 -39.68
N GLY A 211 8.27 -15.96 -40.88
CA GLY A 211 7.10 -15.89 -41.72
C GLY A 211 6.55 -17.25 -42.13
N ARG A 212 5.23 -17.27 -42.30
CA ARG A 212 4.62 -18.09 -43.32
C ARG A 212 3.65 -17.20 -44.09
N SER A 213 4.16 -16.67 -45.20
CA SER A 213 3.32 -16.16 -46.27
C SER A 213 2.47 -17.32 -46.77
N VAL A 214 1.14 -17.18 -46.72
CA VAL A 214 0.28 -17.95 -47.60
C VAL A 214 -0.51 -16.92 -48.39
N ARG A 215 -0.26 -16.94 -49.69
CA ARG A 215 -0.83 -16.06 -50.71
C ARG A 215 -2.36 -16.14 -50.71
N ALA A 216 -2.96 -15.02 -51.06
CA ALA A 216 -4.32 -14.93 -51.55
C ALA A 216 -4.46 -15.66 -52.89
N GLU A 217 -5.56 -16.36 -53.09
CA GLU A 217 -6.10 -16.68 -54.40
C GLU A 217 -7.63 -16.53 -54.37
N ILE A 218 -8.14 -15.82 -55.37
CA ILE A 218 -9.51 -15.34 -55.54
C ILE A 218 -10.23 -16.31 -56.48
N ALA A 219 -11.47 -16.71 -56.18
CA ALA A 219 -12.52 -16.85 -57.20
C ALA A 219 -13.91 -17.10 -56.59
N ALA A 220 -14.86 -16.33 -57.13
CA ALA A 220 -16.30 -16.34 -57.05
C ALA A 220 -17.01 -17.69 -56.79
N ASN A 221 -18.09 -17.64 -55.99
CA ASN A 221 -19.39 -18.06 -56.52
C ASN A 221 -20.54 -17.28 -55.89
N SER A 222 -21.46 -16.89 -56.75
CA SER A 222 -22.62 -16.03 -56.54
C SER A 222 -23.85 -16.88 -56.24
N GLY A 223 -24.72 -16.45 -55.31
CA GLY A 223 -26.10 -16.95 -55.25
C GLY A 223 -26.75 -16.91 -53.86
N PRO A 224 -28.08 -16.70 -53.77
CA PRO A 224 -28.65 -15.69 -52.88
C PRO A 224 -29.57 -16.27 -51.78
N THR A 225 -30.28 -15.36 -51.09
CA THR A 225 -31.39 -15.52 -50.11
C THR A 225 -30.97 -15.38 -48.63
N GLY A 226 -31.58 -14.53 -47.79
CA GLY A 226 -32.74 -13.66 -47.95
C GLY A 226 -32.83 -12.59 -46.85
N LEU A 227 -33.69 -11.60 -47.09
CA LEU A 227 -34.20 -10.61 -46.13
C LEU A 227 -34.83 -11.32 -44.90
N VAL A 228 -35.02 -10.74 -43.71
CA VAL A 228 -35.73 -9.49 -43.33
C VAL A 228 -35.34 -9.13 -41.86
N PRO A 229 -35.35 -7.83 -41.46
CA PRO A 229 -35.01 -7.34 -40.12
C PRO A 229 -36.23 -7.25 -39.16
N VAL A 230 -36.10 -6.46 -38.08
CA VAL A 230 -37.11 -5.99 -37.07
C VAL A 230 -36.91 -6.65 -35.68
N GLY A 231 -36.88 -5.97 -34.54
CA GLY A 231 -37.17 -4.57 -34.28
C GLY A 231 -36.90 -4.13 -32.83
N SER A 232 -36.98 -2.81 -32.68
CA SER A 232 -37.02 -2.02 -31.44
C SER A 232 -38.29 -2.27 -30.61
N LYS A 233 -38.21 -2.16 -29.27
CA LYS A 233 -39.02 -1.21 -28.47
C LYS A 233 -38.92 -1.42 -26.94
N ASN A 234 -38.63 -0.29 -26.29
CA ASN A 234 -39.12 0.28 -25.03
C ASN A 234 -40.23 -0.40 -24.21
N GLY A 235 -40.17 -0.16 -22.88
CA GLY A 235 -41.28 -0.13 -21.90
C GLY A 235 -40.71 -0.15 -20.48
N VAL A 236 -40.52 0.95 -19.73
CA VAL A 236 -41.44 1.91 -19.06
C VAL A 236 -42.36 1.30 -17.99
N ARG A 237 -42.41 2.00 -16.83
CA ARG A 237 -43.37 2.03 -15.69
C ARG A 237 -42.88 1.30 -14.43
N SER A 238 -42.61 1.97 -13.29
CA SER A 238 -43.38 2.90 -12.44
C SER A 238 -44.22 2.19 -11.36
N ALA A 239 -44.33 2.89 -10.23
CA ALA A 239 -45.17 2.69 -9.03
C ALA A 239 -44.55 1.85 -7.90
N GLU A 240 -44.76 2.07 -6.60
CA GLU A 240 -45.21 3.17 -5.71
C GLU A 240 -45.66 2.50 -4.39
N SER A 241 -45.52 3.19 -3.26
CA SER A 241 -46.11 2.90 -1.94
C SER A 241 -45.51 1.71 -1.14
N ALA A 242 -45.48 1.67 0.19
CA ALA A 242 -46.21 2.42 1.21
C ALA A 242 -45.43 2.43 2.54
N ARG A 243 -45.56 3.50 3.34
CA ARG A 243 -45.46 3.45 4.81
C ARG A 243 -46.82 3.05 5.38
N PRO A 244 -46.87 2.59 6.64
CA PRO A 244 -47.45 3.50 7.64
C PRO A 244 -46.73 3.53 8.99
N ALA A 245 -47.07 4.57 9.75
CA ALA A 245 -46.62 4.92 11.09
C ALA A 245 -47.42 4.19 12.19
N THR A 246 -46.91 4.20 13.42
CA THR A 246 -47.55 4.71 14.67
C THR A 246 -46.84 4.14 15.93
N THR A 247 -46.27 4.99 16.81
CA THR A 247 -46.82 5.46 18.12
C THR A 247 -46.58 4.41 19.25
N ARG A 248 -46.00 4.65 20.45
CA ARG A 248 -46.20 5.72 21.44
C ARG A 248 -45.15 5.64 22.58
N ALA A 249 -45.05 6.73 23.34
CA ALA A 249 -44.13 7.09 24.43
C ALA A 249 -44.25 6.34 25.77
N ARG A 250 -43.20 6.44 26.64
CA ARG A 250 -43.21 7.09 27.99
C ARG A 250 -41.88 6.96 28.78
N LYS A 251 -41.23 8.12 29.00
CA LYS A 251 -40.63 8.78 30.21
C LYS A 251 -40.08 7.98 31.45
N PRO A 252 -39.28 8.64 32.34
CA PRO A 252 -38.05 8.10 32.98
C PRO A 252 -38.14 7.86 34.51
N CYS A 253 -37.12 7.19 35.09
CA CYS A 253 -36.76 7.18 36.53
C CYS A 253 -35.25 7.50 36.65
N ARG A 254 -34.81 8.65 37.17
CA ARG A 254 -34.60 9.02 38.59
C ARG A 254 -33.61 8.10 39.34
N SER A 255 -32.41 8.66 39.60
CA SER A 255 -31.58 8.48 40.81
C SER A 255 -32.33 9.08 42.04
N PRO A 256 -31.99 8.77 43.33
CA PRO A 256 -30.65 8.91 43.93
C PRO A 256 -30.25 7.90 45.04
N THR A 257 -28.94 7.74 45.25
CA THR A 257 -28.17 7.86 46.51
C THR A 257 -26.70 7.63 46.20
#